data_AF-A0AA39MJV7-F1
#
_entry.id   AF-A0AA39MJV7-F1
#
_cell.length_a   1.000
_cell.length_b   1.000
_cell.length_c   1.000
_cell.angle_alpha   90.00
_cell.angle_beta   90.00
_cell.angle_gamma   90.00
#
_symmetry.space_group_name_H-M   'P 1'
#
loop_
_entity.id
_entity.type
_entity.pdbx_description
1 polymer ?
#
loop_
_entity_poly.entity_id
_entity_poly.type
_entity_poly.pdbx_seq_one_letter_code
_entity_poly.pdbx_strand_id
1 'polypeptide(L)' 'MGLKNTLGLLPSGTRFRNQRRLAHQQFGSHAVLEQFPLIIEHESRGLLRRLFANPEHLSEHIRM' A
#
# COMPACT_ATOMS: atom_id res chain seq x y z
N MET A 1 14.81 -1.76 14.77
CA MET A 1 15.66 -1.17 13.71
C MET A 1 15.08 -1.48 12.32
N GLY A 2 13.89 -0.98 11.98
CA GLY A 2 13.21 -1.36 10.72
C GLY A 2 12.62 -0.20 9.92
N LEU A 3 12.23 0.89 10.58
CA LEU A 3 11.47 1.97 9.94
C LEU A 3 12.32 3.05 9.23
N LYS A 4 13.65 3.07 9.46
CA LYS A 4 14.54 4.14 8.96
C LYS A 4 14.77 4.09 7.44
N ASN A 5 14.45 2.95 6.82
CA ASN A 5 14.62 2.71 5.38
C ASN A 5 13.28 2.57 4.64
N THR A 6 12.15 2.73 5.35
CA THR A 6 10.84 2.63 4.74
C THR A 6 10.57 3.90 3.92
N LEU A 7 10.16 3.71 2.67
CA LEU A 7 9.99 4.74 1.63
C LEU A 7 9.24 6.00 2.09
N GLY A 8 8.33 5.88 3.05
CA GLY A 8 7.51 6.99 3.57
C GLY A 8 8.14 7.82 4.71
N LEU A 9 9.28 7.41 5.27
CA LEU A 9 9.89 8.04 6.46
C LEU A 9 11.29 8.62 6.22
N LEU A 10 11.75 8.58 4.97
CA LEU A 10 12.98 9.26 4.61
C LEU A 10 12.74 10.78 4.67
N PRO A 11 13.60 11.54 5.38
CA PRO A 11 13.58 13.00 5.32
C PRO A 11 13.51 13.44 3.87
N SER A 12 12.71 14.47 3.56
CA SER A 12 12.45 15.01 2.22
C SER A 12 13.74 15.50 1.54
N GLY A 13 14.57 14.55 1.15
CA GLY A 13 15.88 14.72 0.57
C GLY A 13 15.97 13.96 -0.74
N THR A 14 17.11 14.05 -1.40
CA THR A 14 17.34 13.48 -2.74
C THR A 14 17.03 11.98 -2.81
N ARG A 15 17.20 11.23 -1.70
CA ARG A 15 16.84 9.81 -1.62
C ARG A 15 15.33 9.57 -1.73
N PHE A 16 14.51 10.32 -1.01
CA PHE A 16 13.05 10.24 -1.09
C PHE A 16 12.56 10.60 -2.50
N ARG A 17 13.12 11.65 -3.11
CA ARG A 17 12.78 12.04 -4.49
C ARG A 17 13.06 10.93 -5.51
N ASN A 18 14.24 10.30 -5.41
CA ASN A 18 14.62 9.21 -6.31
C ASN A 18 13.74 7.99 -6.12
N GLN A 19 13.43 7.65 -4.88
CA GLN A 19 12.52 6.55 -4.55
C GLN A 19 11.09 6.80 -5.04
N ARG A 20 10.56 8.02 -4.84
CA ARG A 20 9.26 8.43 -5.39
C ARG A 20 9.25 8.33 -6.90
N ARG A 21 10.33 8.73 -7.58
CA ARG A 21 10.47 8.58 -9.04
C ARG A 21 10.43 7.11 -9.47
N LEU A 22 11.16 6.23 -8.78
CA LEU A 22 11.18 4.79 -9.08
C LEU A 22 9.81 4.15 -8.83
N ALA A 23 9.14 4.51 -7.72
CA ALA A 23 7.79 4.05 -7.42
C ALA A 23 6.80 4.49 -8.50
N HIS A 24 6.86 5.74 -8.96
CA HIS A 24 6.04 6.20 -10.08
C HIS A 24 6.33 5.49 -11.40
N GLN A 25 7.58 5.06 -11.64
CA GLN A 25 7.92 4.27 -12.83
C GLN A 25 7.39 2.83 -12.75
N GLN A 26 7.42 2.22 -11.57
CA GLN A 26 7.01 0.82 -11.39
C GLN A 26 5.49 0.66 -11.22
N PHE A 27 4.87 1.49 -10.40
CA PHE A 27 3.44 1.41 -10.07
C PHE A 27 2.57 2.34 -10.93
N GLY A 28 3.20 3.23 -11.71
CA GLY A 28 2.52 4.28 -12.44
C GLY A 28 2.20 5.51 -11.60
N SER A 29 1.45 6.44 -12.18
CA SER A 29 0.90 7.59 -11.47
C SER A 29 -0.44 7.23 -10.83
N HIS A 30 -0.99 8.13 -10.02
CA HIS A 30 -2.35 8.00 -9.49
C HIS A 30 -3.38 7.70 -10.59
N ALA A 31 -3.21 8.31 -11.77
CA ALA A 31 -4.09 8.08 -12.92
C ALA A 31 -4.08 6.62 -13.43
N VAL A 32 -2.97 5.88 -13.23
CA VAL A 32 -2.91 4.44 -13.57
C VAL A 32 -3.72 3.61 -12.56
N LEU A 33 -3.83 4.06 -11.31
CA LEU A 33 -4.63 3.36 -10.31
C LEU A 33 -6.14 3.57 -10.52
N GLU A 34 -6.53 4.70 -11.13
CA GLU A 34 -7.94 5.02 -11.44
C GLU A 34 -8.60 4.06 -12.43
N GLN A 35 -7.83 3.20 -13.10
CA GLN A 35 -8.38 2.15 -13.98
C GLN A 35 -8.83 0.88 -13.23
N PHE A 36 -8.54 0.78 -11.93
CA PHE A 36 -8.82 -0.42 -11.12
C PHE A 36 -9.85 -0.24 -9.98
N PRO A 37 -10.89 0.61 -10.10
CA PRO A 37 -11.80 0.86 -8.97
C PRO A 37 -12.59 -0.39 -8.59
N LEU A 38 -13.07 -1.14 -9.59
CA LEU A 38 -13.92 -2.31 -9.36
C LEU A 38 -13.20 -3.47 -8.67
N ILE A 39 -11.95 -3.73 -9.05
CA ILE A 39 -11.16 -4.81 -8.44
C ILE A 39 -10.76 -4.44 -7.01
N ILE A 40 -10.39 -3.18 -6.77
CA ILE A 40 -10.08 -2.68 -5.42
C ILE A 40 -11.32 -2.80 -4.53
N GLU A 41 -12.49 -2.37 -5.01
CA GLU A 41 -13.74 -2.46 -4.24
C GLU A 41 -14.11 -3.92 -3.93
N HIS A 42 -14.01 -4.81 -4.92
CA HIS A 42 -14.32 -6.22 -4.74
C HIS A 42 -13.44 -6.88 -3.66
N GLU A 43 -12.12 -6.71 -3.78
CA GLU A 43 -11.15 -7.29 -2.84
C GLU A 43 -11.29 -6.67 -1.44
N SER A 44 -11.48 -5.35 -1.36
CA SER A 44 -11.68 -4.65 -0.09
C SER A 44 -12.92 -5.17 0.64
N ARG A 45 -14.02 -5.34 -0.08
CA ARG A 45 -15.26 -5.90 0.49
C ARG A 45 -15.07 -7.35 0.94
N GLY A 46 -14.36 -8.17 0.17
CA GLY A 46 -14.04 -9.55 0.55
C GLY A 46 -13.16 -9.63 1.79
N LEU A 47 -12.17 -8.75 1.90
CA LEU A 47 -11.32 -8.61 3.09
C LEU A 47 -12.13 -8.19 4.31
N LEU A 48 -12.96 -7.13 4.21
CA LEU A 48 -13.79 -6.65 5.31
C LEU A 48 -14.74 -7.72 5.84
N ARG A 49 -15.36 -8.51 4.95
CA ARG A 49 -16.22 -9.63 5.36
C ARG A 49 -15.47 -10.70 6.15
N ARG A 50 -14.25 -11.05 5.72
CA ARG A 50 -13.40 -12.04 6.41
C ARG A 50 -12.95 -11.53 7.78
N LEU A 51 -12.55 -10.27 7.85
CA LEU A 51 -12.14 -9.61 9.10
C LEU A 51 -13.30 -9.49 10.09
N PHE A 52 -14.50 -9.14 9.62
CA PHE A 52 -15.66 -9.04 10.49
C PHE A 52 -16.07 -10.40 11.07
N ALA A 53 -15.85 -11.47 10.31
CA ALA A 53 -16.13 -12.83 10.79
C ALA A 53 -15.09 -13.32 11.82
N ASN A 54 -13.82 -12.92 11.71
CA ASN A 54 -12.73 -13.34 12.60
C ASN A 54 -11.73 -12.18 12.81
N PRO A 55 -12.00 -11.24 13.74
CA PRO A 55 -11.22 -10.02 13.90
C PRO A 55 -9.77 -10.29 14.37
N GLU A 56 -9.55 -11.37 15.11
CA GLU A 56 -8.22 -11.87 15.51
C GLU A 56 -7.28 -12.18 14.34
N HIS A 57 -7.78 -12.45 13.14
CA HIS A 57 -6.93 -12.76 11.97
C HIS A 57 -6.42 -11.50 11.25
N LEU A 58 -6.69 -10.29 11.77
CA LEU A 58 -6.22 -9.04 11.18
C LEU A 58 -4.69 -9.03 10.97
N SER A 59 -3.94 -9.49 11.97
CA SER A 59 -2.47 -9.55 11.93
C SER A 59 -1.94 -10.56 10.90
N GLU A 60 -2.72 -11.58 10.55
CA GLU A 60 -2.37 -12.56 9.51
C GLU A 60 -2.58 -11.99 8.11
N HIS A 61 -3.60 -11.16 7.94
CA HIS A 61 -3.97 -10.55 6.66
C HIS A 61 -3.19 -9.26 6.37
N ILE A 62 -2.79 -8.52 7.41
CA ILE A 62 -2.01 -7.28 7.31
C ILE A 62 -0.67 -7.52 8.01
N ARG A 63 0.33 -7.93 7.24
CA ARG A 63 1.71 -7.96 7.72
C ARG A 63 2.23 -6.52 7.78
N MET A 64 2.41 -6.00 8.98
CA MET A 64 3.09 -4.72 9.23
C MET A 64 4.61 -4.84 9.12
#